data_AF-A0A0Q9Q2E2-F1
#
_entry.id   AF-A0A0Q9Q2E2-F1
#
_cell.length_a   1.000
_cell.length_b   1.000
_cell.length_c   1.000
_cell.angle_alpha   90.00
_cell.angle_beta   90.00
_cell.angle_gamma   90.00
#
_symmetry.space_group_name_H-M   'P 1'
#
loop_
_entity.id
_entity.type
_entity.pdbx_description
1 polymer ?
#
loop_
_entity_poly.entity_id
_entity_poly.type
_entity_poly.pdbx_seq_one_letter_code
_entity_poly.pdbx_strand_id
1 'polypeptide(L)'
;MFDVGLLELAVIALVAVVVLGPDRLPDLARQAAQLLHRARGLAHSARDELRSELGPEYSDLQLRDLDPRTIVRKHITEAMAEVDREQARETAKAALPEGQVPPYDVEAT
;
A
#
# COMPACT_ATOMS: atom_id res chain seq x y z
N MET A 1 -16.29 -13.03 12.07
CA MET A 1 -17.40 -13.26 13.02
C MET A 1 -18.55 -12.40 12.57
N PHE A 2 -19.26 -12.85 11.53
CA PHE A 2 -20.53 -12.33 11.00
C PHE A 2 -20.98 -13.40 10.02
N ASP A 3 -21.82 -14.32 10.48
CA ASP A 3 -22.39 -15.39 9.65
C ASP A 3 -23.68 -14.82 9.03
N VAL A 4 -23.51 -14.01 7.98
CA VAL A 4 -24.63 -13.34 7.32
C VAL A 4 -24.87 -14.04 5.99
N GLY A 5 -25.88 -14.90 5.96
CA GLY A 5 -26.35 -15.56 4.76
C GLY A 5 -27.25 -14.66 3.91
N LEU A 6 -27.69 -15.21 2.78
CA LEU A 6 -28.63 -14.53 1.88
C LEU A 6 -29.96 -14.18 2.57
N LEU A 7 -30.41 -15.04 3.50
CA LEU A 7 -31.68 -14.85 4.20
C LEU A 7 -31.58 -13.72 5.23
N GLU A 8 -30.48 -13.64 5.97
CA GLU A 8 -30.18 -12.56 6.90
C GLU A 8 -30.06 -11.21 6.17
N LEU A 9 -29.41 -11.17 5.00
CA LEU A 9 -29.39 -9.97 4.16
C LEU A 9 -30.78 -9.55 3.70
N ALA A 10 -31.65 -10.49 3.33
CA ALA A 10 -33.01 -10.19 2.93
C ALA A 10 -33.83 -9.57 4.10
N VAL A 11 -33.65 -10.08 5.32
CA VAL A 11 -34.28 -9.52 6.53
C VAL A 11 -33.77 -8.11 6.80
N ILE A 12 -32.46 -7.87 6.70
CA ILE A 12 -31.88 -6.53 6.88
C ILE A 12 -32.43 -5.56 5.83
N ALA A 13 -32.50 -5.99 4.57
CA ALA A 13 -33.06 -5.17 3.49
C ALA A 13 -34.53 -4.83 3.76
N LEU A 14 -35.33 -5.80 4.20
CA LEU A 14 -36.73 -5.58 4.57
C LEU A 14 -36.86 -4.56 5.70
N VAL A 15 -36.07 -4.70 6.77
CA VAL A 15 -36.06 -3.75 7.89
C VAL A 15 -35.66 -2.35 7.41
N ALA A 16 -34.63 -2.24 6.58
CA ALA A 16 -34.21 -0.96 6.00
C ALA A 16 -35.32 -0.30 5.20
N VAL A 17 -36.06 -1.08 4.38
CA VAL A 17 -37.22 -0.61 3.61
C VAL A 17 -38.35 -0.13 4.51
N VAL A 18 -38.64 -0.84 5.61
CA VAL A 18 -39.71 -0.45 6.53
C VAL A 18 -39.35 0.83 7.29
N VAL A 19 -38.11 0.96 7.76
CA VAL A 19 -37.68 2.10 8.58
C VAL A 19 -37.51 3.38 7.74
N LEU A 20 -36.88 3.28 6.57
CA LEU A 20 -36.66 4.45 5.69
C LEU A 20 -37.86 4.72 4.79
N GLY A 21 -38.62 3.68 4.43
CA GLY A 21 -39.65 3.70 3.41
C GLY A 21 -39.12 3.24 2.03
N PRO A 22 -39.89 2.44 1.27
CA PRO A 22 -39.48 1.92 -0.05
C PRO A 22 -39.25 3.04 -1.07
N ASP A 23 -39.98 4.16 -0.96
CA ASP A 23 -39.86 5.28 -1.89
C ASP A 23 -38.63 6.15 -1.62
N ARG A 24 -38.17 6.21 -0.36
CA ARG A 24 -37.04 7.07 0.07
C ARG A 24 -35.69 6.41 -0.15
N LEU A 25 -35.61 5.09 0.00
CA LEU A 25 -34.38 4.32 -0.19
C LEU A 25 -33.67 4.56 -1.53
N PRO A 26 -34.35 4.49 -2.70
CA PRO A 26 -33.68 4.71 -3.98
C PRO A 26 -33.16 6.14 -4.12
N ASP A 27 -33.88 7.13 -3.59
CA ASP A 27 -33.44 8.53 -3.60
C ASP A 27 -32.19 8.73 -2.75
N LEU A 28 -32.16 8.16 -1.54
CA LEU A 28 -30.99 8.22 -0.65
C LEU A 28 -29.78 7.50 -1.24
N ALA A 29 -29.98 6.33 -1.84
CA ALA A 29 -28.92 5.59 -2.53
C ALA A 29 -28.33 6.42 -3.69
N ARG A 30 -29.19 7.08 -4.49
CA ARG A 30 -28.75 7.97 -5.57
C ARG A 30 -27.95 9.16 -5.04
N GLN A 31 -28.41 9.79 -3.97
CA GLN A 31 -27.70 10.92 -3.34
C GLN A 31 -26.32 10.50 -2.80
N ALA A 32 -26.25 9.36 -2.10
CA ALA A 32 -25.01 8.80 -1.61
C ALA A 32 -24.05 8.46 -2.76
N ALA A 33 -24.55 7.85 -3.84
CA ALA A 33 -23.76 7.53 -5.02
C ALA A 33 -23.21 8.80 -5.70
N GLN A 34 -24.02 9.85 -5.84
CA GLN A 34 -23.58 11.14 -6.38
C GLN A 34 -22.51 11.79 -5.49
N LEU A 35 -22.69 11.76 -4.17
CA LEU A 35 -21.71 12.29 -3.23
C LEU A 35 -20.39 11.52 -3.31
N LEU A 36 -20.46 10.20 -3.37
CA LEU A 36 -19.28 9.35 -3.55
C LEU A 36 -18.57 9.63 -4.88
N HIS A 37 -19.31 9.81 -5.97
CA HIS A 37 -18.75 10.14 -7.27
C HIS A 37 -18.04 11.50 -7.25
N ARG A 38 -18.66 12.51 -6.64
CA ARG A 38 -18.05 13.84 -6.46
C ARG A 38 -16.79 13.75 -5.59
N ALA A 39 -16.84 13.06 -4.47
CA ALA A 39 -15.69 12.87 -3.60
C ALA A 39 -14.53 12.15 -4.31
N ARG A 40 -14.85 11.11 -5.12
CA ARG A 40 -13.87 10.40 -5.95
C ARG A 40 -13.23 11.33 -6.99
N GLY A 41 -14.03 12.18 -7.64
CA GLY A 41 -13.56 13.18 -8.60
C GLY A 41 -12.62 14.18 -7.95
N LEU A 42 -13.02 14.79 -6.83
CA LEU A 42 -12.19 15.73 -6.07
C LEU A 42 -10.86 15.10 -5.63
N ALA A 43 -10.90 13.86 -5.13
CA ALA A 43 -9.69 13.13 -4.74
C ALA A 43 -8.78 12.80 -5.93
N HIS A 44 -9.32 12.67 -7.14
CA HIS A 44 -8.52 12.46 -8.34
C HIS A 44 -7.88 13.77 -8.80
N SER A 45 -8.66 14.84 -8.91
CA SER A 45 -8.19 16.17 -9.28
C SER A 45 -7.09 16.68 -8.34
N ALA A 46 -7.26 16.53 -7.02
CA ALA A 46 -6.25 16.91 -6.05
C ALA A 46 -4.93 16.12 -6.25
N ARG A 47 -5.01 14.83 -6.61
CA ARG A 47 -3.81 14.04 -6.94
C ARG A 47 -3.16 14.48 -8.24
N ASP A 48 -3.94 14.86 -9.24
CA ASP A 48 -3.42 15.33 -10.52
C ASP A 48 -2.71 16.68 -10.35
N GLU A 49 -3.25 17.56 -9.51
CA GLU A 49 -2.64 18.84 -9.14
C GLU A 49 -1.33 18.63 -8.37
N LEU A 50 -1.33 17.77 -7.34
CA LEU A 50 -0.13 17.36 -6.59
C LEU A 50 0.95 16.77 -7.51
N ARG A 51 0.57 15.93 -8.47
CA ARG A 51 1.48 15.35 -9.48
C ARG A 51 2.09 16.44 -10.36
N SER A 52 1.29 17.43 -10.75
CA SER A 52 1.74 18.50 -11.64
C SER A 52 2.71 19.48 -10.96
N GLU A 53 2.53 19.73 -9.66
CA GLU A 53 3.36 20.68 -8.90
C GLU A 53 4.60 20.05 -8.26
N LEU A 54 4.48 18.83 -7.72
CA LEU A 54 5.56 18.18 -6.96
C LEU A 54 6.35 17.17 -7.81
N GLY A 55 5.94 16.93 -9.05
CA GLY A 55 6.57 15.99 -9.96
C GLY A 55 6.13 14.53 -9.76
N PRO A 56 6.47 13.64 -10.71
CA PRO A 56 6.01 12.25 -10.74
C PRO A 56 6.47 11.39 -9.55
N GLU A 57 7.40 11.87 -8.72
CA GLU A 57 7.92 11.15 -7.56
C GLU A 57 6.87 10.97 -6.43
N TYR A 58 5.87 11.86 -6.35
CA TYR A 58 4.77 11.77 -5.37
C TYR A 58 3.51 11.08 -5.93
N SER A 59 3.59 10.61 -7.17
CA SER A 59 2.44 10.03 -7.88
C SER A 59 1.97 8.67 -7.38
N ASP A 60 2.83 8.00 -6.61
CA ASP A 60 2.60 6.67 -6.07
C ASP A 60 2.05 6.66 -4.63
N LEU A 61 1.57 7.80 -4.12
CA LEU A 61 0.68 7.82 -2.97
C LEU A 61 -0.69 7.24 -3.37
N GLN A 62 -0.69 5.92 -3.59
CA GLN A 62 -1.88 5.14 -3.81
C GLN A 62 -2.61 5.07 -2.48
N LEU A 63 -3.92 5.31 -2.46
CA LEU A 63 -4.78 5.17 -1.27
C LEU A 63 -4.68 3.80 -0.58
N ARG A 64 -4.02 2.82 -1.20
CA ARG A 64 -3.72 1.48 -0.67
C ARG A 64 -2.42 1.43 0.15
N ASP A 65 -1.53 2.40 -0.02
CA ASP A 65 -0.40 2.67 0.88
C ASP A 65 -0.82 3.48 2.11
N LEU A 66 -2.07 3.94 2.21
CA LEU A 66 -2.64 4.44 3.47
C LEU A 66 -2.95 3.32 4.48
N ASP A 67 -2.51 2.09 4.22
CA ASP A 67 -2.44 1.03 5.22
C ASP A 67 -1.03 1.06 5.86
N PRO A 68 -0.89 1.45 7.14
CA PRO A 68 0.40 1.64 7.79
C PRO A 68 1.27 0.38 7.75
N ARG A 69 0.68 -0.81 7.63
CA ARG A 69 1.41 -2.08 7.53
C ARG A 69 2.16 -2.21 6.21
N THR A 70 1.62 -1.67 5.12
CA THR A 70 2.22 -1.76 3.78
C THR A 70 3.40 -0.81 3.65
N ILE A 71 3.30 0.42 4.17
CA ILE A 71 4.41 1.40 4.20
C ILE A 71 5.60 0.86 5.01
N VAL A 72 5.34 0.35 6.21
CA VAL A 72 6.39 -0.20 7.08
C VAL A 72 7.07 -1.40 6.41
N ARG A 73 6.29 -2.27 5.77
CA ARG A 73 6.85 -3.42 5.04
C ARG A 73 7.73 -2.99 3.87
N LYS A 74 7.34 -1.99 3.09
CA LYS A 74 8.17 -1.45 1.99
C LYS A 74 9.51 -0.91 2.52
N HIS A 75 9.47 -0.05 3.54
CA HIS A 75 10.68 0.54 4.13
C HIS A 75 11.61 -0.50 4.76
N ILE A 76 11.06 -1.50 5.46
CA ILE A 76 11.88 -2.60 6.03
C ILE A 76 12.52 -3.42 4.90
N THR A 77 11.75 -3.75 3.85
CA THR A 77 12.26 -4.55 2.72
C THR A 77 13.38 -3.81 1.98
N GLU A 78 13.22 -2.50 1.79
CA GLU A 78 14.22 -1.64 1.15
C GLU A 78 15.50 -1.51 2.00
N ALA A 79 15.36 -1.28 3.31
CA ALA A 79 16.48 -1.23 4.24
C ALA A 79 17.25 -2.57 4.29
N MET A 80 16.54 -3.70 4.30
CA MET A 80 17.17 -5.02 4.24
C MET A 80 17.94 -5.22 2.92
N ALA A 81 17.34 -4.83 1.80
CA ALA A 81 17.99 -4.94 0.49
C ALA A 81 19.23 -4.05 0.36
N GLU A 82 19.27 -2.91 1.04
CA GLU A 82 20.45 -2.03 1.08
C GLU A 82 21.59 -2.64 1.91
N VAL A 83 21.26 -3.20 3.08
CA VAL A 83 22.21 -3.94 3.94
C VAL A 83 22.82 -5.13 3.20
N ASP A 84 22.00 -5.92 2.49
CA ASP A 84 22.48 -7.06 1.71
C ASP A 84 23.45 -6.61 0.58
N ARG A 85 23.17 -5.47 -0.07
CA ARG A 85 24.05 -4.91 -1.11
C ARG A 85 25.37 -4.40 -0.53
N GLU A 86 25.34 -3.79 0.65
CA GLU A 86 26.57 -3.37 1.35
C GLU A 86 27.42 -4.57 1.73
N GLN A 87 26.82 -5.62 2.32
CA GLN A 87 27.52 -6.85 2.67
C GLN A 87 28.12 -7.55 1.44
N ALA A 88 27.39 -7.60 0.33
CA ALA A 88 27.90 -8.15 -0.92
C ALA A 88 29.09 -7.33 -1.46
N ARG A 89 29.05 -5.99 -1.35
CA ARG A 89 30.18 -5.12 -1.73
C ARG A 89 31.38 -5.29 -0.82
N GLU A 90 31.18 -5.45 0.49
CA GLU A 90 32.26 -5.72 1.44
C GLU A 90 32.90 -7.08 1.16
N THR A 91 32.09 -8.11 0.91
CA THR A 91 32.57 -9.45 0.57
C THR A 91 33.34 -9.45 -0.76
N ALA A 92 32.88 -8.67 -1.75
CA ALA A 92 33.58 -8.50 -3.03
C ALA A 92 34.88 -7.69 -2.91
N LYS A 93 34.97 -6.75 -1.95
CA LYS A 93 36.22 -6.03 -1.65
C LYS A 93 37.20 -6.89 -0.83
N ALA A 94 36.68 -7.76 0.02
CA ALA A 94 37.47 -8.73 0.78
C ALA A 94 37.94 -9.92 -0.08
N ALA A 95 37.23 -10.21 -1.18
CA ALA A 95 37.66 -11.16 -2.18
C ALA A 95 38.92 -10.62 -2.90
N LEU A 96 40.03 -11.31 -2.71
CA LEU A 96 41.30 -11.00 -3.36
C LEU A 96 41.16 -11.10 -4.90
N PRO A 97 41.78 -10.20 -5.68
CA PRO A 97 41.80 -10.29 -7.14
C PRO A 97 42.38 -11.63 -7.63
N GLU A 98 41.88 -12.17 -8.75
CA GLU A 98 42.40 -13.40 -9.35
C GLU A 98 43.92 -13.33 -9.51
N GLY A 99 44.64 -14.24 -8.82
CA GLY A 99 46.10 -14.32 -8.83
C GLY A 99 46.81 -13.76 -7.58
N GLN A 100 46.10 -13.17 -6.61
CA GLN A 100 46.68 -12.84 -5.31
C GLN A 100 46.50 -13.99 -4.31
N VAL A 101 47.62 -14.53 -3.85
CA VAL A 101 47.66 -15.45 -2.71
C VAL A 101 47.65 -14.65 -1.40
N PRO A 102 46.83 -15.03 -0.41
CA PRO A 102 46.81 -14.35 0.88
C PRO A 102 48.20 -14.38 1.53
N PRO A 103 48.59 -13.33 2.27
CA PRO A 103 49.88 -13.29 2.96
C PRO A 103 50.01 -14.51 3.87
N TYR A 104 51.12 -15.24 3.77
CA TYR A 104 51.41 -16.34 4.68
C TYR A 104 51.73 -15.76 6.07
N ASP A 105 50.88 -16.06 7.04
CA ASP A 105 51.11 -15.73 8.43
C ASP A 105 52.03 -16.78 9.05
N VAL A 106 53.28 -16.39 9.29
CA VAL A 106 54.32 -17.25 9.88
C VAL A 106 54.23 -17.30 11.41
N GLU A 107 53.33 -16.53 12.03
CA GLU A 107 53.11 -16.51 13.48
C GLU A 107 51.95 -17.41 13.93
N ALA A 108 51.26 -18.06 12.98
CA ALA A 108 50.29 -19.10 13.29
C ALA A 108 50.99 -20.43 13.67
N THR A 109 51.37 -20.58 14.94
CA THR A 109 51.82 -21.86 15.55
C THR A 109 51.22 -22.02 16.94
#